data_AF-A0A2G5WS84-F1
#
_entry.id   AF-A0A2G5WS84-F1
#
_cell.length_a   1.000
_cell.length_b   1.000
_cell.length_c   1.000
_cell.angle_alpha   90.00
_cell.angle_beta   90.00
_cell.angle_gamma   90.00
#
_symmetry.space_group_name_H-M   'P 1'
#
loop_
_entity.id
_entity.type
_entity.pdbx_description
1 polymer ?
#
loop_
_entity_poly.entity_id
_entity_poly.type
_entity_poly.pdbx_seq_one_letter_code
_entity_poly.pdbx_strand_id
1 'polypeptide(L)'
;MLDKLIAQGEDLKSQLKAPMGPKMISGVEFEEWVSKCVLYLERNHPESSLTEKALIASKGKNLNNSGVVYEFLLGTLKAFKEFEAS
;
A
#
# COMPACT_ATOMS: atom_id res chain seq x y z
N MET A 1 1.76 3.00 14.60
CA MET A 1 2.43 2.36 13.43
C MET A 1 1.72 2.75 12.14
N LEU A 2 0.39 2.64 12.11
CA LEU A 2 -0.47 3.02 10.99
C LEU A 2 -0.20 4.44 10.44
N ASP A 3 -0.16 5.47 11.29
CA ASP A 3 0.15 6.85 10.85
C ASP A 3 1.49 6.99 10.13
N LYS A 4 2.52 6.27 10.60
CA LYS A 4 3.84 6.28 9.97
C LYS A 4 3.78 5.66 8.57
N LEU A 5 3.04 4.56 8.42
CA LEU A 5 2.87 3.91 7.11
C LEU A 5 2.08 4.80 6.14
N ILE A 6 1.06 5.50 6.62
CA ILE A 6 0.31 6.46 5.82
C ILE A 6 1.21 7.61 5.38
N ALA A 7 1.99 8.20 6.29
CA ALA A 7 2.91 9.28 5.96
C ALA A 7 3.98 8.85 4.94
N GLN A 8 4.56 7.65 5.10
CA GLN A 8 5.48 7.07 4.12
C GLN A 8 4.84 6.87 2.75
N GLY A 9 3.58 6.40 2.73
CA GLY A 9 2.83 6.27 1.49
C GLY A 9 2.65 7.62 0.79
N GLU A 10 2.22 8.65 1.52
CA GLU A 10 2.08 10.00 0.96
C GLU A 10 3.38 10.58 0.40
N ASP A 11 4.52 10.31 1.04
CA ASP A 11 5.83 10.75 0.54
C ASP A 11 6.21 10.06 -0.78
N LEU A 12 5.95 8.75 -0.86
CA LEU A 12 6.13 7.93 -2.08
C LEU A 12 5.26 8.40 -3.25
N LYS A 13 4.20 9.19 -3.01
CA LYS A 13 3.35 9.74 -4.06
C LYS A 13 4.13 10.57 -5.08
N SER A 14 5.19 11.25 -4.64
CA SER A 14 6.08 12.03 -5.50
C SER A 14 6.85 11.16 -6.53
N GLN A 15 7.00 9.86 -6.24
CA GLN A 15 7.69 8.89 -7.09
C GLN A 15 6.77 8.25 -8.14
N LEU A 16 5.45 8.49 -8.09
CA LEU A 16 4.51 8.01 -9.11
C LEU A 16 4.77 8.70 -10.44
N LYS A 17 5.16 7.91 -11.43
CA LYS A 17 5.34 8.38 -12.81
C LYS A 17 4.12 8.03 -13.64
N ALA A 18 3.59 9.01 -14.37
CA ALA A 18 2.50 8.81 -15.33
C ALA A 18 2.67 9.69 -16.60
N PRO A 19 3.79 9.60 -17.35
CA PRO A 19 4.01 10.48 -18.49
C PRO A 19 3.06 10.21 -19.67
N MET A 20 2.74 8.96 -20.01
CA MET A 20 1.73 8.58 -21.04
C MET A 20 1.23 7.13 -20.87
N GLY A 21 1.09 6.64 -19.62
CA GLY A 21 0.78 5.23 -19.34
C GLY A 21 0.25 5.00 -17.93
N PRO A 22 0.03 3.74 -17.52
CA PRO A 22 -0.42 3.42 -16.16
C PRO A 22 0.54 4.02 -15.13
N LYS A 23 0.01 4.47 -13.99
CA LYS A 23 0.82 4.97 -12.89
C LYS A 23 1.78 3.87 -12.43
N MET A 24 3.07 4.15 -12.46
CA MET A 24 4.09 3.21 -12.02
C MET A 24 4.89 3.80 -10.87
N ILE A 25 5.25 2.94 -9.93
CA ILE A 25 6.18 3.22 -8.84
C ILE A 25 7.09 2.00 -8.68
N SER A 26 8.39 2.24 -8.50
CA SER A 26 9.37 1.17 -8.35
C SER A 26 10.57 1.68 -7.56
N GLY A 27 11.32 0.74 -6.98
CA GLY A 27 12.48 1.05 -6.14
C GLY A 27 12.36 0.42 -4.76
N VAL A 28 13.50 0.36 -4.06
CA VAL A 28 13.62 -0.30 -2.76
C VAL A 28 12.67 0.30 -1.73
N GLU A 29 12.50 1.62 -1.72
CA GLU A 29 11.62 2.32 -0.77
C GLU A 29 10.15 1.92 -0.93
N PHE A 30 9.69 1.77 -2.17
CA PHE A 30 8.35 1.28 -2.47
C PHE A 30 8.18 -0.19 -2.04
N GLU A 31 9.15 -1.04 -2.39
CA GLU A 31 9.14 -2.45 -2.00
C GLU A 31 9.07 -2.62 -0.47
N GLU A 32 9.91 -1.88 0.25
CA GLU A 32 9.97 -1.87 1.70
C GLU A 32 8.65 -1.38 2.32
N TRP A 33 8.07 -0.31 1.77
CA TRP A 33 6.79 0.19 2.23
C TRP A 33 5.68 -0.84 2.03
N VAL A 34 5.59 -1.48 0.86
CA VAL A 34 4.61 -2.56 0.61
C VAL A 34 4.76 -3.68 1.63
N SER A 35 5.98 -4.16 1.89
CA SER A 35 6.24 -5.20 2.88
C SER A 35 5.80 -4.78 4.29
N LYS A 36 6.08 -3.54 4.69
CA LYS A 36 5.66 -3.01 6.00
C LYS A 36 4.14 -2.91 6.11
N CYS A 37 3.44 -2.52 5.03
CA CYS A 37 1.98 -2.48 4.98
C CYS A 37 1.39 -3.88 5.18
N VAL A 38 1.89 -4.88 4.45
CA VAL A 38 1.44 -6.27 4.57
C VAL A 38 1.68 -6.80 5.99
N LEU A 39 2.89 -6.64 6.53
CA LEU A 39 3.21 -7.08 7.89
C LEU A 39 2.34 -6.41 8.95
N TYR A 40 1.98 -5.14 8.77
CA TYR A 40 1.05 -4.46 9.66
C TYR A 40 -0.35 -5.09 9.60
N LEU A 41 -0.87 -5.30 8.40
CA LEU A 41 -2.21 -5.87 8.19
C LEU A 41 -2.30 -7.31 8.72
N GLU A 42 -1.30 -8.14 8.45
CA GLU A 42 -1.24 -9.51 8.98
C GLU A 42 -1.22 -9.56 10.51
N ARG A 43 -0.54 -8.62 11.17
CA ARG A 43 -0.42 -8.60 12.63
C ARG A 43 -1.65 -8.06 13.35
N ASN A 44 -2.32 -7.06 12.77
CA ASN A 44 -3.39 -6.33 13.45
C ASN A 44 -4.78 -6.72 12.94
N HIS A 45 -4.90 -7.18 11.70
CA HIS A 45 -6.17 -7.53 11.07
C HIS A 45 -6.09 -8.85 10.26
N PRO A 46 -5.60 -9.96 10.85
CA PRO A 46 -5.31 -11.19 10.11
C PRO A 46 -6.51 -11.79 9.38
N GLU A 47 -7.72 -11.65 9.94
CA GLU A 47 -8.95 -12.24 9.40
C GLU A 47 -9.72 -11.28 8.47
N SER A 48 -9.18 -10.09 8.20
CA SER A 48 -9.83 -9.12 7.32
C SER A 48 -9.69 -9.53 5.86
N SER A 49 -10.80 -9.46 5.10
CA SER A 49 -10.78 -9.63 3.65
C SER A 49 -9.90 -8.59 2.94
N LEU A 50 -9.64 -7.44 3.57
CA LEU A 50 -8.69 -6.44 3.07
C LEU A 50 -7.24 -6.89 3.21
N THR A 51 -6.91 -7.62 4.29
CA THR A 51 -5.58 -8.21 4.51
C THR A 51 -5.29 -9.29 3.48
N GLU A 52 -6.26 -10.17 3.21
CA GLU A 52 -6.14 -11.17 2.14
C GLU A 52 -5.93 -10.52 0.77
N LYS A 53 -6.73 -9.49 0.44
CA LYS A 53 -6.56 -8.74 -0.81
C LYS A 53 -5.20 -8.05 -0.91
N ALA A 54 -4.69 -7.48 0.18
CA ALA A 54 -3.37 -6.86 0.23
C ALA A 54 -2.25 -7.88 -0.04
N LEU A 55 -2.36 -9.09 0.51
CA LEU A 55 -1.43 -10.19 0.26
C LEU A 55 -1.43 -10.64 -1.21
N ILE A 56 -2.62 -10.75 -1.81
CA ILE A 56 -2.76 -11.10 -3.22
C ILE A 56 -2.16 -9.99 -4.10
N ALA A 57 -2.49 -8.73 -3.81
CA ALA A 57 -1.99 -7.57 -4.54
C ALA A 57 -0.46 -7.46 -4.45
N SER A 58 0.13 -7.72 -3.28
CA SER A 58 1.59 -7.66 -3.09
C SER A 58 2.33 -8.77 -3.85
N LYS A 59 1.74 -9.98 -3.93
CA LYS A 59 2.31 -11.12 -4.67
C LYS A 59 2.21 -10.96 -6.18
N GLY A 60 1.09 -10.41 -6.66
CA GLY A 60 0.82 -10.17 -8.08
C GLY A 60 1.42 -8.86 -8.62
N LYS A 61 2.18 -8.12 -7.81
CA LYS A 61 2.71 -6.83 -8.23
C LYS A 61 3.80 -6.99 -9.29
N ASN A 62 3.78 -6.11 -10.26
CA ASN A 62 4.77 -5.91 -11.29
C ASN A 62 4.78 -4.41 -11.67
N LEU A 63 5.67 -4.02 -12.58
CA LEU A 63 5.79 -2.61 -12.98
C LEU A 63 4.46 -2.02 -13.49
N ASN A 64 3.66 -2.80 -14.23
CA ASN A 64 2.44 -2.32 -14.89
C ASN A 64 1.25 -2.12 -13.94
N ASN A 65 1.25 -2.74 -12.75
CA ASN A 65 0.20 -2.56 -11.74
C ASN A 65 0.72 -1.95 -10.42
N SER A 66 2.00 -1.60 -10.35
CA SER A 66 2.64 -1.05 -9.14
C SER A 66 1.92 0.18 -8.57
N GLY A 67 1.47 1.11 -9.41
CA GLY A 67 0.70 2.28 -8.95
C GLY A 67 -0.68 1.91 -8.40
N VAL A 68 -1.33 0.89 -8.96
CA VAL A 68 -2.63 0.40 -8.44
C VAL A 68 -2.44 -0.27 -7.09
N VAL A 69 -1.39 -1.09 -6.94
CA VAL A 69 -1.04 -1.72 -5.65
C VAL A 69 -0.75 -0.65 -4.60
N TYR A 70 0.00 0.39 -4.97
CA TYR A 70 0.26 1.54 -4.11
C TYR A 70 -1.03 2.23 -3.65
N GLU A 71 -1.89 2.63 -4.59
CA GLU A 71 -3.13 3.35 -4.28
C GLU A 71 -4.06 2.50 -3.40
N PHE A 72 -4.17 1.21 -3.69
CA PHE A 72 -4.96 0.26 -2.89
C PHE A 72 -4.45 0.16 -1.45
N LEU A 73 -3.15 -0.03 -1.24
CA LEU A 73 -2.58 -0.16 0.10
C LEU A 73 -2.73 1.14 0.90
N LEU A 74 -2.43 2.29 0.29
CA LEU A 74 -2.56 3.58 0.98
C LEU A 74 -4.03 3.88 1.34
N GLY A 75 -4.96 3.62 0.42
CA GLY A 75 -6.39 3.76 0.69
C GLY A 75 -6.86 2.83 1.81
N THR A 76 -6.40 1.58 1.81
CA THR A 76 -6.72 0.59 2.85
C THR A 76 -6.25 1.06 4.23
N LEU A 77 -4.99 1.53 4.35
CA LEU A 77 -4.46 2.03 5.62
C LEU A 77 -5.24 3.25 6.15
N LYS A 78 -5.63 4.17 5.28
CA LYS A 78 -6.46 5.32 5.66
C LYS A 78 -7.84 4.89 6.14
N ALA A 79 -8.47 3.93 5.47
CA ALA A 79 -9.76 3.39 5.88
C ALA A 79 -9.68 2.74 7.27
N PHE A 80 -8.63 1.96 7.55
CA PHE A 80 -8.40 1.41 8.89
C PHE A 80 -8.26 2.51 9.95
N LYS A 81 -7.55 3.59 9.63
CA LYS A 81 -7.39 4.73 10.55
C LYS A 81 -8.73 5.41 10.86
N GLU A 82 -9.56 5.63 9.85
CA GLU A 82 -10.89 6.22 10.03
C GLU A 82 -11.81 5.30 10.84
N PHE A 83 -11.74 3.99 10.59
CA PHE A 83 -12.53 2.99 11.30
C PHE A 83 -12.13 2.86 12.78
N GLU A 84 -10.82 2.82 13.09
CA GLU A 84 -10.33 2.73 14.47
C GLU A 84 -10.52 4.03 15.28
N ALA A 85 -10.70 5.16 14.61
CA ALA A 85 -10.97 6.45 15.25
C ALA A 85 -12.46 6.72 15.50
N SER A 86 -13.35 5.84 15.03
CA SER A 86 -14.82 5.90 15.20
C SER A 86 -15.28 5.07 16.40
#